data_AF-A0A4Q3MZP3-F1
#
_entry.id   AF-A0A4Q3MZP3-F1
#
_cell.length_a   1.000
_cell.length_b   1.000
_cell.length_c   1.000
_cell.angle_alpha   90.00
_cell.angle_beta   90.00
_cell.angle_gamma   90.00
#
_symmetry.space_group_name_H-M   'P 1'
#
loop_
_entity.id
_entity.type
_entity.pdbx_description
1 polymer ?
#
loop_
_entity_poly.entity_id
_entity_poly.type
_entity_poly.pdbx_seq_one_letter_code
_entity_poly.pdbx_strand_id
1 'polypeptide(L)'
;MSRQRRTGEGAAEHLLLLAELARGDEDAPAVPDERLALMFACAHPAIDQGVRAPLILQTILGFDAAAIGSAFLVAPATMGQRLVRAKTRIRQAGIPFHVPGPAELPGRLEAVLDAIYAAYAEGWDDPAGTDARRRNLAGEALWLGRLVASLLPGEAEALGLLSLMLHSHARRDARRDAAGGYVPLAAQDTALWDAPMIDEAEALLAQASALPGLGRYQLEAAVQSAHSVRRRTGRADAAAIAQLYDALWNLTLSPVVAVNRAIAVAGHRGAAHGLAALDALAGDARLQEYQPYWAARASLLAATGAAAAADEAYARAIGLERDPAVRQFLQRQRASDALALKGGMQVWAQVKSVALVE
;
A
#
# COMPACT_ATOMS: atom_id res chain seq x y z
N MET A 1 12.73 -12.19 26.48
CA MET A 1 13.73 -12.92 25.64
C MET A 1 13.53 -14.45 25.54
N SER A 2 12.44 -15.09 26.01
CA SER A 2 12.32 -16.57 25.96
C SER A 2 11.10 -17.15 25.22
N ARG A 3 10.19 -16.34 24.66
CA ARG A 3 9.02 -16.84 23.90
C ARG A 3 9.09 -16.60 22.38
N GLN A 4 9.97 -15.70 21.93
CA GLN A 4 10.23 -15.38 20.51
C GLN A 4 11.29 -16.28 19.84
N ARG A 5 12.09 -17.04 20.62
CA ARG A 5 13.06 -18.00 20.05
C ARG A 5 12.36 -19.20 19.36
N ARG A 6 11.21 -19.65 19.88
CA ARG A 6 10.48 -20.82 19.32
C ARG A 6 9.72 -20.55 18.01
N THR A 7 9.34 -19.31 17.69
CA THR A 7 8.76 -18.97 16.38
C THR A 7 9.83 -18.69 15.33
N GLY A 8 11.05 -18.31 15.74
CA GLY A 8 12.20 -18.12 14.87
C GLY A 8 12.88 -19.43 14.44
N GLU A 9 12.89 -20.46 15.30
CA GLU A 9 13.50 -21.77 14.98
C GLU A 9 12.80 -22.47 13.80
N GLY A 10 11.46 -22.41 13.72
CA GLY A 10 10.72 -22.98 12.59
C GLY A 10 10.82 -22.17 11.30
N ALA A 11 11.01 -20.85 11.38
CA ALA A 11 11.26 -20.01 10.21
C ALA A 11 12.69 -20.18 9.69
N ALA A 12 13.67 -20.35 10.59
CA ALA A 12 15.06 -20.64 10.25
C ALA A 12 15.24 -22.02 9.62
N GLU A 13 14.57 -23.07 10.13
CA GLU A 13 14.51 -24.38 9.47
C GLU A 13 13.82 -24.31 8.10
N HIS A 14 12.79 -23.47 7.95
CA HIS A 14 12.12 -23.27 6.66
C HIS A 14 12.99 -22.48 5.68
N LEU A 15 13.71 -21.45 6.14
CA LEU A 15 14.70 -20.69 5.38
C LEU A 15 15.89 -21.57 4.98
N LEU A 16 16.36 -22.45 5.86
CA LEU A 16 17.41 -23.42 5.58
C LEU A 16 16.94 -24.49 4.58
N LEU A 17 15.70 -24.98 4.70
CA LEU A 17 15.10 -25.91 3.73
C LEU A 17 14.93 -25.25 2.36
N LEU A 18 14.50 -23.98 2.29
CA LEU A 18 14.36 -23.23 1.05
C LEU A 18 15.72 -22.89 0.42
N ALA A 19 16.72 -22.55 1.25
CA ALA A 19 18.09 -22.31 0.80
C ALA A 19 18.80 -23.60 0.35
N GLU A 20 18.57 -24.74 1.03
CA GLU A 20 19.10 -26.05 0.62
C GLU A 20 18.49 -26.54 -0.70
N LEU A 21 17.21 -26.27 -0.95
CA LEU A 21 16.56 -26.58 -2.23
C LEU A 21 17.06 -25.68 -3.37
N ALA A 22 17.41 -24.42 -3.08
CA ALA A 22 17.92 -23.47 -4.08
C ALA A 22 19.42 -23.65 -4.41
N ARG A 23 20.22 -24.20 -3.49
CA ARG A 23 21.68 -24.43 -3.66
C ARG A 23 22.05 -25.55 -4.62
N GLY A 24 21.10 -26.35 -5.10
CA GLY A 24 21.36 -27.47 -6.01
C GLY A 24 21.57 -27.10 -7.48
N ASP A 25 21.52 -25.81 -7.82
CA ASP A 25 21.62 -25.31 -9.19
C ASP A 25 22.88 -24.43 -9.31
N GLU A 26 24.03 -25.06 -9.63
CA GLU A 26 25.37 -24.43 -9.58
C GLU A 26 25.61 -23.37 -10.69
N ASP A 27 24.61 -23.06 -11.53
CA ASP A 27 24.74 -22.18 -12.71
C ASP A 27 24.00 -20.82 -12.65
N ALA A 28 23.50 -20.36 -11.50
CA ALA A 28 22.85 -19.03 -11.40
C ALA A 28 23.66 -18.01 -10.57
N PRO A 29 23.86 -16.79 -11.10
CA PRO A 29 22.87 -15.77 -10.76
C PRO A 29 22.46 -14.89 -11.95
N ALA A 30 21.22 -15.04 -12.41
CA ALA A 30 20.53 -14.00 -13.17
C ALA A 30 20.03 -12.85 -12.27
N VAL A 31 19.85 -13.12 -10.97
CA VAL A 31 19.30 -12.17 -9.99
C VAL A 31 20.42 -11.73 -9.03
N PRO A 32 20.68 -10.42 -8.86
CA PRO A 32 21.85 -9.90 -8.14
C PRO A 32 21.77 -9.99 -6.61
N ASP A 33 20.64 -10.43 -6.06
CA ASP A 33 20.39 -10.52 -4.62
C ASP A 33 19.73 -11.86 -4.24
N GLU A 34 20.27 -12.54 -3.23
CA GLU A 34 19.81 -13.87 -2.79
C GLU A 34 18.37 -13.81 -2.27
N ARG A 35 18.02 -12.77 -1.52
CA ARG A 35 16.66 -12.60 -1.00
C ARG A 35 15.67 -12.38 -2.14
N LEU A 36 15.98 -11.51 -3.10
CA LEU A 36 15.13 -11.30 -4.28
C LEU A 36 14.99 -12.60 -5.10
N ALA A 37 16.06 -13.39 -5.24
CA ALA A 37 16.01 -14.68 -5.91
C ALA A 37 15.03 -15.66 -5.22
N LEU A 38 15.02 -15.70 -3.88
CA LEU A 38 14.06 -16.49 -3.10
C LEU A 38 12.62 -15.96 -3.24
N MET A 39 12.41 -14.64 -3.38
CA MET A 39 11.08 -14.07 -3.65
C MET A 39 10.53 -14.60 -4.98
N PHE A 40 11.35 -14.60 -6.04
CA PHE A 40 10.98 -15.14 -7.35
C PHE A 40 10.76 -16.67 -7.32
N ALA A 41 11.54 -17.40 -6.52
CA ALA A 41 11.31 -18.84 -6.32
C ALA A 41 9.96 -19.12 -5.63
N CYS A 42 9.59 -18.33 -4.60
CA CYS A 42 8.28 -18.38 -3.94
C CYS A 42 7.11 -18.00 -4.86
N ALA A 43 7.35 -17.28 -5.95
CA ALA A 43 6.34 -16.88 -6.92
C ALA A 43 6.08 -17.92 -8.02
N HIS A 44 6.44 -19.19 -7.80
CA HIS A 44 6.29 -20.27 -8.78
C HIS A 44 4.86 -20.42 -9.33
N PRO A 45 4.65 -20.55 -10.66
CA PRO A 45 3.30 -20.62 -11.27
C PRO A 45 2.41 -21.76 -10.76
N ALA A 46 3.00 -22.87 -10.35
CA ALA A 46 2.28 -24.00 -9.72
C ALA A 46 1.72 -23.70 -8.32
N ILE A 47 2.10 -22.58 -7.70
CA ILE A 47 1.52 -22.10 -6.44
C ILE A 47 0.31 -21.23 -6.76
N ASP A 48 -0.76 -21.37 -5.98
CA ASP A 48 -1.96 -20.53 -6.09
C ASP A 48 -1.61 -19.04 -6.02
N GLN A 49 -2.06 -18.26 -7.02
CA GLN A 49 -1.71 -16.84 -7.16
C GLN A 49 -2.00 -16.05 -5.88
N GLY A 50 -3.15 -16.29 -5.26
CA GLY A 50 -3.60 -15.59 -4.05
C GLY A 50 -2.77 -15.89 -2.79
N VAL A 51 -1.78 -16.79 -2.86
CA VAL A 51 -0.89 -17.12 -1.73
C VAL A 51 0.58 -16.84 -2.03
N ARG A 52 0.97 -16.51 -3.27
CA ARG A 52 2.39 -16.26 -3.62
C ARG A 52 2.98 -15.09 -2.84
N ALA A 53 2.38 -13.90 -2.92
CA ALA A 53 2.83 -12.73 -2.17
C ALA A 53 2.74 -12.91 -0.63
N PRO A 54 1.62 -13.45 -0.07
CA PRO A 54 1.57 -13.84 1.34
C PRO A 54 2.67 -14.80 1.78
N LEU A 55 3.03 -15.78 0.93
CA LEU A 55 4.09 -16.73 1.21
C LEU A 55 5.44 -16.01 1.29
N ILE A 56 5.75 -15.16 0.31
CA ILE A 56 6.96 -14.33 0.30
C ILE A 56 7.07 -13.48 1.57
N LEU A 57 6.01 -12.76 1.92
CA LEU A 57 5.97 -11.91 3.11
C LEU A 57 6.26 -12.71 4.38
N GLN A 58 5.68 -13.90 4.51
CA GLN A 58 5.87 -14.74 5.69
C GLN A 58 7.27 -15.37 5.75
N THR A 59 7.76 -15.95 4.65
CA THR A 59 8.97 -16.78 4.66
C THR A 59 10.24 -15.97 4.49
N ILE A 60 10.18 -14.90 3.71
CA ILE A 60 11.35 -14.09 3.34
C ILE A 60 11.42 -12.80 4.15
N LEU A 61 10.29 -12.11 4.28
CA LEU A 61 10.23 -10.79 4.95
C LEU A 61 9.84 -10.89 6.43
N GLY A 62 9.48 -12.08 6.92
CA GLY A 62 9.25 -12.38 8.34
C GLY A 62 7.95 -11.83 8.92
N PHE A 63 6.95 -11.55 8.07
CA PHE A 63 5.65 -11.02 8.49
C PHE A 63 4.81 -12.10 9.18
N ASP A 64 4.03 -11.70 10.19
CA ASP A 64 3.05 -12.59 10.81
C ASP A 64 1.71 -12.60 10.06
N ALA A 65 0.85 -13.57 10.37
CA ALA A 65 -0.44 -13.72 9.69
C ALA A 65 -1.40 -12.54 9.94
N ALA A 66 -1.19 -11.74 10.99
CA ALA A 66 -2.01 -10.57 11.27
C ALA A 66 -1.62 -9.39 10.39
N ALA A 67 -0.32 -9.12 10.24
CA ALA A 67 0.21 -8.13 9.31
C ALA A 67 -0.17 -8.47 7.86
N ILE A 68 0.03 -9.73 7.46
CA ILE A 68 -0.36 -10.20 6.12
C ILE A 68 -1.89 -10.13 5.94
N GLY A 69 -2.67 -10.62 6.90
CA GLY A 69 -4.13 -10.54 6.82
C GLY A 69 -4.64 -9.11 6.63
N SER A 70 -4.06 -8.16 7.35
CA SER A 70 -4.37 -6.74 7.20
C SER A 70 -4.04 -6.21 5.79
N ALA A 71 -2.86 -6.55 5.25
CA ALA A 71 -2.42 -6.10 3.93
C ALA A 71 -3.29 -6.62 2.78
N PHE A 72 -3.88 -7.81 2.92
CA PHE A 72 -4.73 -8.43 1.88
C PHE A 72 -6.24 -8.37 2.19
N LEU A 73 -6.67 -7.61 3.21
CA LEU A 73 -8.07 -7.53 3.67
C LEU A 73 -8.70 -8.91 3.96
N VAL A 74 -7.94 -9.80 4.58
CA VAL A 74 -8.36 -11.16 4.98
C VAL A 74 -8.18 -11.34 6.48
N ALA A 75 -9.17 -11.94 7.14
CA ALA A 75 -9.08 -12.23 8.57
C ALA A 75 -7.78 -13.02 8.91
N PRO A 76 -7.03 -12.67 9.97
CA PRO A 76 -5.74 -13.30 10.28
C PRO A 76 -5.80 -14.84 10.39
N ALA A 77 -6.88 -15.36 10.97
CA ALA A 77 -7.10 -16.81 11.08
C ALA A 77 -7.25 -17.47 9.70
N THR A 78 -8.01 -16.84 8.79
CA THR A 78 -8.19 -17.30 7.42
C THR A 78 -6.87 -17.25 6.66
N MET A 79 -6.09 -16.18 6.80
CA MET A 79 -4.78 -16.05 6.17
C MET A 79 -3.80 -17.12 6.66
N GLY A 80 -3.74 -17.35 7.98
CA GLY A 80 -2.91 -18.41 8.56
C GLY A 80 -3.26 -19.81 8.03
N GLN A 81 -4.56 -20.13 7.95
CA GLN A 81 -5.01 -21.41 7.38
C GLN A 81 -4.66 -21.54 5.89
N ARG A 82 -4.79 -20.46 5.10
CA ARG A 82 -4.41 -20.44 3.68
C ARG A 82 -2.91 -20.73 3.50
N LEU A 83 -2.05 -20.07 4.27
CA LEU A 83 -0.60 -20.26 4.22
C LEU A 83 -0.17 -21.69 4.60
N VAL A 84 -0.76 -22.26 5.66
CA VAL A 84 -0.47 -23.65 6.05
C VAL A 84 -0.85 -24.62 4.94
N ARG A 85 -2.06 -24.48 4.38
CA ARG A 85 -2.53 -25.34 3.27
C ARG A 85 -1.64 -25.22 2.04
N ALA A 86 -1.21 -24.01 1.69
CA ALA A 86 -0.31 -23.80 0.56
C ALA A 86 1.03 -24.49 0.77
N LYS A 87 1.67 -24.34 1.94
CA LYS A 87 2.93 -25.02 2.27
C LYS A 87 2.81 -26.55 2.21
N THR A 88 1.70 -27.11 2.71
CA THR A 88 1.42 -28.54 2.59
C THR A 88 1.31 -28.98 1.14
N ARG A 89 0.59 -28.24 0.28
CA ARG A 89 0.46 -28.57 -1.15
C ARG A 89 1.79 -28.48 -1.89
N ILE A 90 2.59 -27.43 -1.64
CA ILE A 90 3.92 -27.26 -2.22
C ILE A 90 4.78 -28.50 -1.93
N ARG A 91 4.78 -28.96 -0.68
CA ARG A 91 5.51 -30.17 -0.27
C ARG A 91 4.97 -31.44 -0.92
N GLN A 92 3.65 -31.60 -0.99
CA GLN A 92 3.01 -32.80 -1.57
C GLN A 92 3.21 -32.88 -3.09
N ALA A 93 3.19 -31.74 -3.77
CA ALA A 93 3.38 -31.66 -5.22
C ALA A 93 4.85 -31.68 -5.64
N GLY A 94 5.79 -31.58 -4.69
CA GLY A 94 7.23 -31.56 -4.97
C GLY A 94 7.62 -30.39 -5.88
N ILE A 95 6.99 -29.22 -5.72
CA ILE A 95 7.26 -28.05 -6.57
C ILE A 95 8.74 -27.67 -6.41
N PRO A 96 9.53 -27.65 -7.50
CA PRO A 96 10.95 -27.37 -7.42
C PRO A 96 11.16 -25.92 -7.01
N PHE A 97 11.87 -25.73 -5.91
CA PHE A 97 12.22 -24.41 -5.40
C PHE A 97 13.60 -24.02 -5.94
N HIS A 98 13.63 -23.54 -7.19
CA HIS A 98 14.83 -23.07 -7.86
C HIS A 98 14.69 -21.58 -8.20
N VAL A 99 15.83 -20.92 -8.41
CA VAL A 99 15.85 -19.54 -8.90
C VAL A 99 15.47 -19.56 -10.38
N PRO A 100 14.39 -18.88 -10.79
CA PRO A 100 13.95 -18.91 -12.18
C PRO A 100 14.96 -18.27 -13.12
N GLY A 101 15.04 -18.78 -14.34
CA GLY A 101 15.82 -18.16 -15.41
C GLY A 101 15.19 -16.84 -15.90
N PRO A 102 15.93 -16.00 -16.67
CA PRO A 102 15.45 -14.69 -17.10
C PRO A 102 14.09 -14.70 -17.82
N ALA A 103 13.81 -15.74 -18.60
CA ALA A 103 12.55 -15.88 -19.34
C ALA A 103 11.34 -16.18 -18.45
N GLU A 104 11.56 -16.68 -17.24
CA GLU A 104 10.49 -17.00 -16.28
C GLU A 104 10.18 -15.85 -15.32
N LEU A 105 11.10 -14.88 -15.18
CA LEU A 105 10.94 -13.75 -14.25
C LEU A 105 9.65 -12.95 -14.49
N PRO A 106 9.28 -12.57 -15.74
CA PRO A 106 8.07 -11.78 -15.99
C PRO A 106 6.80 -12.48 -15.49
N GLY A 107 6.68 -13.80 -15.71
CA GLY A 107 5.51 -14.58 -15.27
C GLY A 107 5.38 -14.74 -13.75
N ARG A 108 6.39 -14.30 -12.99
CA ARG A 108 6.46 -14.39 -11.53
C ARG A 108 6.50 -13.01 -10.87
N LEU A 109 6.63 -11.94 -11.66
CA LEU A 109 6.90 -10.58 -11.20
C LEU A 109 5.78 -10.00 -10.34
N GLU A 110 4.52 -10.18 -10.73
CA GLU A 110 3.34 -9.62 -10.03
C GLU A 110 3.37 -9.94 -8.52
N ALA A 111 3.55 -11.20 -8.15
CA ALA A 111 3.59 -11.60 -6.74
C ALA A 111 4.80 -11.04 -5.97
N VAL A 112 5.91 -10.81 -6.66
CA VAL A 112 7.11 -10.17 -6.07
C VAL A 112 6.84 -8.69 -5.84
N LEU A 113 6.22 -8.00 -6.80
CA LEU A 113 5.81 -6.60 -6.67
C LEU A 113 4.81 -6.41 -5.52
N ASP A 114 3.79 -7.26 -5.43
CA ASP A 114 2.80 -7.25 -4.35
C ASP A 114 3.44 -7.44 -2.97
N ALA A 115 4.40 -8.36 -2.85
CA ALA A 115 5.12 -8.57 -1.60
C ALA A 115 6.00 -7.37 -1.22
N ILE A 116 6.68 -6.76 -2.19
CA ILE A 116 7.48 -5.54 -1.97
C ILE A 116 6.58 -4.39 -1.53
N TYR A 117 5.45 -4.19 -2.22
CA TYR A 117 4.53 -3.10 -1.91
C TYR A 117 3.88 -3.27 -0.54
N ALA A 118 3.42 -4.48 -0.20
CA ALA A 118 2.89 -4.77 1.13
C ALA A 118 3.93 -4.53 2.24
N ALA A 119 5.21 -4.85 1.99
CA ALA A 119 6.28 -4.57 2.93
C ALA A 119 6.55 -3.07 3.10
N TYR A 120 6.48 -2.31 2.00
CA TYR A 120 6.54 -0.85 2.03
C TYR A 120 5.37 -0.25 2.83
N ALA A 121 4.15 -0.73 2.59
CA ALA A 121 2.94 -0.26 3.24
C ALA A 121 2.96 -0.49 4.77
N GLU A 122 3.47 -1.63 5.25
CA GLU A 122 3.61 -1.86 6.71
C GLU A 122 4.66 -0.92 7.34
N GLY A 123 5.73 -0.62 6.61
CA GLY A 123 6.75 0.35 7.03
C GLY A 123 6.25 1.80 7.06
N TRP A 124 5.12 2.10 6.41
CA TRP A 124 4.52 3.43 6.35
C TRP A 124 3.94 3.91 7.68
N ASP A 125 3.41 2.99 8.48
CA ASP A 125 2.62 3.29 9.69
C ASP A 125 3.44 3.83 10.88
N ASP A 126 4.76 3.95 10.75
CA ASP A 126 5.65 4.58 11.76
C ASP A 126 6.43 5.79 11.20
N PRO A 127 5.74 6.90 10.87
CA PRO A 127 6.41 8.10 10.38
C PRO A 127 7.34 8.74 11.42
N ALA A 128 7.04 8.59 12.72
CA ALA A 128 7.87 9.07 13.82
C ALA A 128 9.14 8.21 14.04
N GLY A 129 9.21 7.02 13.45
CA GLY A 129 10.34 6.14 13.65
C GLY A 129 10.47 5.62 15.09
N THR A 130 9.36 5.50 15.79
CA THR A 130 9.42 5.00 17.17
C THR A 130 9.74 3.49 17.20
N ASP A 131 9.49 2.79 16.09
CA ASP A 131 9.80 1.39 15.87
C ASP A 131 10.92 1.23 14.83
N ALA A 132 12.13 0.92 15.33
CA ALA A 132 13.29 0.67 14.49
C ALA A 132 13.08 -0.47 13.46
N ARG A 133 12.21 -1.43 13.74
CA ARG A 133 11.87 -2.50 12.79
C ARG A 133 11.09 -1.97 11.60
N ARG A 134 10.08 -1.12 11.83
CA ARG A 134 9.19 -0.59 10.77
C ARG A 134 9.90 0.37 9.82
N ARG A 135 10.75 1.26 10.34
CA ARG A 135 11.58 2.13 9.49
C ARG A 135 12.50 1.36 8.55
N ASN A 136 13.03 0.24 9.00
CA ASN A 136 13.90 -0.59 8.19
C ASN A 136 13.14 -1.22 7.01
N LEU A 137 11.84 -1.52 7.17
CA LEU A 137 11.02 -2.16 6.13
C LEU A 137 10.75 -1.27 4.93
N ALA A 138 10.40 0.01 5.13
CA ALA A 138 10.13 0.91 4.00
C ALA A 138 11.39 1.18 3.15
N GLY A 139 12.54 1.36 3.81
CA GLY A 139 13.84 1.51 3.13
C GLY A 139 14.25 0.24 2.39
N GLU A 140 14.03 -0.92 3.01
CA GLU A 140 14.29 -2.22 2.41
C GLU A 140 13.40 -2.50 1.18
N ALA A 141 12.10 -2.19 1.27
CA ALA A 141 11.19 -2.34 0.14
C ALA A 141 11.57 -1.43 -1.03
N LEU A 142 12.01 -0.19 -0.75
CA LEU A 142 12.57 0.70 -1.78
C LEU A 142 13.82 0.10 -2.41
N TRP A 143 14.72 -0.49 -1.63
CA TRP A 143 15.92 -1.15 -2.13
C TRP A 143 15.57 -2.35 -3.03
N LEU A 144 14.65 -3.21 -2.60
CA LEU A 144 14.14 -4.33 -3.42
C LEU A 144 13.47 -3.83 -4.71
N GLY A 145 12.66 -2.78 -4.64
CA GLY A 145 12.05 -2.15 -5.82
C GLY A 145 13.10 -1.65 -6.82
N ARG A 146 14.20 -1.04 -6.34
CA ARG A 146 15.33 -0.63 -7.19
C ARG A 146 16.03 -1.80 -7.85
N LEU A 147 16.23 -2.90 -7.13
CA LEU A 147 16.81 -4.11 -7.71
C LEU A 147 15.92 -4.70 -8.79
N VAL A 148 14.60 -4.80 -8.55
CA VAL A 148 13.65 -5.34 -9.53
C VAL A 148 13.60 -4.45 -10.78
N ALA A 149 13.53 -3.13 -10.62
CA ALA A 149 13.56 -2.18 -11.73
C ALA A 149 14.87 -2.25 -12.53
N SER A 150 16.00 -2.50 -11.87
CA SER A 150 17.31 -2.66 -12.52
C SER A 150 17.45 -4.01 -13.23
N LEU A 151 16.88 -5.06 -12.67
CA LEU A 151 16.88 -6.42 -13.22
C LEU A 151 15.95 -6.53 -14.44
N LEU A 152 14.81 -5.86 -14.40
CA LEU A 152 13.75 -5.92 -15.41
C LEU A 152 13.39 -4.51 -15.91
N PRO A 153 14.32 -3.78 -16.56
CA PRO A 153 14.10 -2.40 -16.98
C PRO A 153 13.06 -2.25 -18.11
N GLY A 154 12.69 -3.37 -18.75
CA GLY A 154 11.61 -3.43 -19.76
C GLY A 154 10.23 -3.73 -19.19
N GLU A 155 10.10 -3.96 -17.87
CA GLU A 155 8.82 -4.28 -17.23
C GLU A 155 8.19 -3.01 -16.64
N ALA A 156 7.12 -2.53 -17.28
CA ALA A 156 6.51 -1.25 -16.94
C ALA A 156 5.99 -1.18 -15.48
N GLU A 157 5.45 -2.30 -14.97
CA GLU A 157 4.93 -2.37 -13.60
C GLU A 157 6.04 -2.38 -12.54
N ALA A 158 7.25 -2.88 -12.84
CA ALA A 158 8.38 -2.77 -11.92
C ALA A 158 8.81 -1.31 -11.74
N LEU A 159 8.89 -0.56 -12.83
CA LEU A 159 9.16 0.88 -12.82
C LEU A 159 8.03 1.66 -12.16
N GLY A 160 6.78 1.29 -12.45
CA GLY A 160 5.57 1.85 -11.83
C GLY A 160 5.57 1.70 -10.31
N LEU A 161 5.85 0.50 -9.79
CA LEU A 161 5.89 0.26 -8.35
C LEU A 161 6.99 1.09 -7.67
N LEU A 162 8.19 1.14 -8.25
CA LEU A 162 9.27 1.93 -7.68
C LEU A 162 8.91 3.42 -7.67
N SER A 163 8.36 3.94 -8.77
CA SER A 163 7.87 5.32 -8.85
C SER A 163 6.80 5.62 -7.78
N LEU A 164 5.81 4.75 -7.63
CA LEU A 164 4.78 4.85 -6.60
C LEU A 164 5.38 4.96 -5.20
N MET A 165 6.30 4.06 -4.85
CA MET A 165 6.94 4.05 -3.54
C MET A 165 7.80 5.30 -3.31
N LEU A 166 8.51 5.79 -4.33
CA LEU A 166 9.34 7.00 -4.25
C LEU A 166 8.50 8.27 -4.07
N HIS A 167 7.45 8.49 -4.88
CA HIS A 167 6.52 9.62 -4.68
C HIS A 167 5.89 9.62 -3.28
N SER A 168 5.57 8.41 -2.80
CA SER A 168 4.99 8.23 -1.48
C SER A 168 6.03 8.53 -0.40
N HIS A 169 7.27 8.05 -0.55
CA HIS A 169 8.34 8.21 0.43
C HIS A 169 8.89 9.64 0.49
N ALA A 170 8.94 10.35 -0.64
CA ALA A 170 9.42 11.73 -0.73
C ALA A 170 8.67 12.72 0.19
N ARG A 171 7.46 12.35 0.62
CA ARG A 171 6.60 13.17 1.49
C ARG A 171 6.69 12.79 2.97
N ARG A 172 7.54 11.83 3.34
CA ARG A 172 7.58 11.22 4.68
C ARG A 172 7.67 12.26 5.79
N ASP A 173 8.58 13.22 5.64
CA ASP A 173 8.86 14.22 6.67
C ASP A 173 7.76 15.29 6.80
N ALA A 174 6.85 15.36 5.83
CA ALA A 174 5.70 16.25 5.87
C ALA A 174 4.44 15.61 6.50
N ARG A 175 4.46 14.30 6.81
CA ARG A 175 3.27 13.58 7.33
C ARG A 175 2.99 13.86 8.80
N ARG A 176 3.95 14.44 9.51
CA ARG A 176 3.87 14.75 10.94
C ARG A 176 4.37 16.17 11.18
N ASP A 177 3.72 16.88 12.09
CA ASP A 177 4.21 18.17 12.57
C ASP A 177 5.33 17.97 13.62
N ALA A 178 5.92 19.08 14.09
CA ALA A 178 6.99 19.05 15.09
C ALA A 178 6.57 18.43 16.44
N ALA A 179 5.28 18.34 16.74
CA ALA A 179 4.74 17.68 17.92
C ALA A 179 4.37 16.20 17.68
N GLY A 180 4.64 15.67 16.47
CA GLY A 180 4.26 14.31 16.08
C GLY A 180 2.77 14.16 15.75
N GLY A 181 2.04 15.26 15.53
CA GLY A 181 0.65 15.26 15.10
C GLY A 181 0.51 14.88 13.63
N TYR A 182 -0.58 14.18 13.27
CA TYR A 182 -0.86 13.81 11.89
C TYR A 182 -1.18 15.04 11.01
N VAL A 183 -0.52 15.13 9.85
CA VAL A 183 -0.77 16.17 8.83
C VAL A 183 -1.38 15.53 7.58
N PRO A 184 -2.64 15.87 7.22
CA PRO A 184 -3.29 15.32 6.02
C PRO A 184 -2.60 15.82 4.76
N LEU A 185 -2.60 15.02 3.69
CA LEU A 185 -1.88 15.33 2.45
C LEU A 185 -2.19 16.74 1.91
N ALA A 186 -3.45 17.17 1.94
CA ALA A 186 -3.87 18.51 1.53
C ALA A 186 -3.19 19.65 2.29
N ALA A 187 -2.81 19.44 3.55
CA ALA A 187 -2.20 20.43 4.45
C ALA A 187 -0.68 20.28 4.60
N GLN A 188 -0.06 19.28 3.95
CA GLN A 188 1.38 19.08 4.02
C GLN A 188 2.14 20.23 3.36
N ASP A 189 3.16 20.74 4.07
CA ASP A 189 4.12 21.68 3.49
C ASP A 189 4.94 20.99 2.40
N THR A 190 4.78 21.46 1.16
CA THR A 190 5.48 20.90 0.00
C THR A 190 6.97 21.26 -0.02
N ALA A 191 7.41 22.24 0.77
CA ALA A 191 8.83 22.55 0.93
C ALA A 191 9.60 21.42 1.66
N LEU A 192 8.89 20.63 2.47
CA LEU A 192 9.45 19.45 3.15
C LEU A 192 9.46 18.20 2.25
N TRP A 193 8.99 18.28 1.01
CA TRP A 193 9.00 17.15 0.09
C TRP A 193 10.37 17.02 -0.59
N ASP A 194 10.92 15.82 -0.57
CA ASP A 194 12.20 15.46 -1.20
C ASP A 194 12.09 15.62 -2.72
N ALA A 195 12.70 16.70 -3.24
CA ALA A 195 12.64 17.03 -4.66
C ALA A 195 13.41 16.02 -5.53
N PRO A 196 14.67 15.66 -5.20
CA PRO A 196 15.39 14.63 -5.94
C PRO A 196 14.61 13.32 -6.06
N MET A 197 13.98 12.86 -4.97
CA MET A 197 13.19 11.63 -4.99
C MET A 197 11.92 11.74 -5.83
N ILE A 198 11.26 12.90 -5.86
CA ILE A 198 10.14 13.17 -6.76
C ILE A 198 10.62 13.15 -8.22
N ASP A 199 11.72 13.82 -8.54
CA ASP A 199 12.24 13.89 -9.91
C ASP A 199 12.65 12.50 -10.43
N GLU A 200 13.21 11.66 -9.56
CA GLU A 200 13.47 10.25 -9.87
C GLU A 200 12.18 9.46 -10.13
N ALA A 201 11.17 9.62 -9.27
CA ALA A 201 9.89 8.94 -9.43
C ALA A 201 9.19 9.32 -10.75
N GLU A 202 9.24 10.61 -11.13
CA GLU A 202 8.73 11.11 -12.40
C GLU A 202 9.48 10.52 -13.60
N ALA A 203 10.81 10.40 -13.52
CA ALA A 203 11.62 9.79 -14.58
C ALA A 203 11.26 8.31 -14.80
N LEU A 204 11.10 7.55 -13.72
CA LEU A 204 10.67 6.15 -13.76
C LEU A 204 9.25 6.01 -14.32
N LEU A 205 8.32 6.87 -13.92
CA LEU A 205 6.95 6.87 -14.44
C LEU A 205 6.92 7.20 -15.93
N ALA A 206 7.71 8.18 -16.37
CA ALA A 206 7.84 8.53 -17.78
C ALA A 206 8.39 7.34 -18.59
N GLN A 207 9.42 6.66 -18.09
CA GLN A 207 9.94 5.45 -18.71
C GLN A 207 8.90 4.32 -18.78
N ALA A 208 8.18 4.08 -17.68
CA ALA A 208 7.11 3.08 -17.61
C ALA A 208 6.00 3.38 -18.63
N SER A 209 5.63 4.66 -18.81
CA SER A 209 4.58 5.08 -19.74
C SER A 209 4.94 4.91 -21.22
N ALA A 210 6.24 4.82 -21.53
CA ALA A 210 6.73 4.58 -22.88
C ALA A 210 6.77 3.08 -23.26
N LEU A 211 6.62 2.20 -22.26
CA LEU A 211 6.60 0.75 -22.45
C LEU A 211 5.17 0.26 -22.75
N PRO A 212 5.01 -0.90 -23.42
CA PRO A 212 3.70 -1.48 -23.67
C PRO A 212 3.00 -1.92 -22.37
N GLY A 213 1.69 -1.75 -22.34
CA GLY A 213 0.85 -2.16 -21.21
C GLY A 213 0.62 -1.04 -20.20
N LEU A 214 -0.57 -1.06 -19.61
CA LEU A 214 -0.96 -0.21 -18.50
C LEU A 214 -1.39 -1.12 -17.36
N GLY A 215 -0.61 -1.13 -16.29
CA GLY A 215 -0.90 -1.88 -15.09
C GLY A 215 -1.29 -0.99 -13.91
N ARG A 216 -1.49 -1.68 -12.79
CA ARG A 216 -1.98 -1.11 -11.54
C ARG A 216 -0.96 -0.14 -10.95
N TYR A 217 0.30 -0.56 -10.83
CA TYR A 217 1.33 0.24 -10.18
C TYR A 217 1.68 1.49 -10.98
N GLN A 218 1.62 1.43 -12.32
CA GLN A 218 1.71 2.63 -13.17
C GLN A 218 0.59 3.64 -12.87
N LEU A 219 -0.66 3.18 -12.73
CA LEU A 219 -1.80 4.06 -12.43
C LEU A 219 -1.72 4.63 -11.02
N GLU A 220 -1.34 3.82 -10.03
CA GLU A 220 -1.13 4.29 -8.66
C GLU A 220 0.01 5.32 -8.58
N ALA A 221 1.12 5.08 -9.28
CA ALA A 221 2.21 6.04 -9.39
C ALA A 221 1.76 7.36 -10.03
N ALA A 222 0.97 7.29 -11.11
CA ALA A 222 0.41 8.47 -11.77
C ALA A 222 -0.51 9.28 -10.84
N VAL A 223 -1.30 8.62 -9.98
CA VAL A 223 -2.08 9.31 -8.93
C VAL A 223 -1.15 10.09 -7.99
N GLN A 224 -0.04 9.48 -7.57
CA GLN A 224 0.90 10.17 -6.68
C GLN A 224 1.64 11.31 -7.39
N SER A 225 2.02 11.14 -8.65
CA SER A 225 2.57 12.22 -9.49
C SER A 225 1.61 13.41 -9.57
N ALA A 226 0.31 13.17 -9.84
CA ALA A 226 -0.70 14.22 -9.90
C ALA A 226 -0.86 14.99 -8.58
N HIS A 227 -0.60 14.35 -7.44
CA HIS A 227 -0.47 15.03 -6.15
C HIS A 227 0.84 15.81 -6.01
N SER A 228 1.97 15.24 -6.47
CA SER A 228 3.30 15.85 -6.43
C SER A 228 3.40 17.14 -7.26
N VAL A 229 2.58 17.30 -8.31
CA VAL A 229 2.47 18.55 -9.11
C VAL A 229 2.27 19.78 -8.23
N ARG A 230 1.59 19.66 -7.08
CA ARG A 230 1.37 20.76 -6.13
C ARG A 230 2.67 21.43 -5.69
N ARG A 231 3.78 20.70 -5.59
CA ARG A 231 5.09 21.26 -5.24
C ARG A 231 5.56 22.32 -6.25
N ARG A 232 5.21 22.17 -7.52
CA ARG A 232 5.60 23.08 -8.60
C ARG A 232 4.55 24.17 -8.85
N THR A 233 3.26 23.84 -8.74
CA THR A 233 2.16 24.73 -9.15
C THR A 233 1.38 25.36 -8.00
N GLY A 234 1.61 24.91 -6.76
CA GLY A 234 0.80 25.27 -5.59
C GLY A 234 -0.57 24.59 -5.51
N ARG A 235 -0.99 23.82 -6.52
CA ARG A 235 -2.30 23.15 -6.57
C ARG A 235 -2.22 21.73 -7.12
N ALA A 236 -3.02 20.83 -6.55
CA ALA A 236 -3.23 19.50 -7.13
C ALA A 236 -4.21 19.56 -8.31
N ASP A 237 -4.05 18.68 -9.28
CA ASP A 237 -5.00 18.53 -10.39
C ASP A 237 -6.11 17.55 -10.02
N ALA A 238 -7.18 18.07 -9.40
CA ALA A 238 -8.31 17.26 -8.95
C ALA A 238 -9.00 16.50 -10.10
N ALA A 239 -9.02 17.05 -11.31
CA ALA A 239 -9.63 16.40 -12.46
C ALA A 239 -8.78 15.21 -12.93
N ALA A 240 -7.46 15.38 -13.02
CA ALA A 240 -6.55 14.30 -13.35
C ALA A 240 -6.59 13.17 -12.30
N ILE A 241 -6.57 13.52 -11.01
CA ILE A 241 -6.65 12.53 -9.92
C ILE A 241 -7.94 11.71 -10.02
N ALA A 242 -9.09 12.34 -10.29
CA ALA A 242 -10.35 11.63 -10.46
C ALA A 242 -10.34 10.68 -11.67
N GLN A 243 -9.79 11.12 -12.82
CA GLN A 243 -9.68 10.28 -14.02
C GLN A 243 -8.73 9.08 -13.82
N LEU A 244 -7.63 9.28 -13.10
CA LEU A 244 -6.69 8.20 -12.78
C LEU A 244 -7.33 7.17 -11.85
N TYR A 245 -8.12 7.60 -10.85
CA TYR A 245 -8.88 6.67 -10.02
C TYR A 245 -10.03 5.98 -10.77
N ASP A 246 -10.65 6.63 -11.77
CA ASP A 246 -11.60 5.96 -12.67
C ASP A 246 -10.93 4.82 -13.43
N ALA A 247 -9.75 5.07 -14.01
CA ALA A 247 -8.97 4.04 -14.71
C ALA A 247 -8.53 2.90 -13.77
N LEU A 248 -8.03 3.26 -12.58
CA LEU A 248 -7.58 2.28 -11.58
C LEU A 248 -8.74 1.41 -11.07
N TRP A 249 -9.92 2.00 -10.86
CA TRP A 249 -11.12 1.25 -10.46
C TRP A 249 -11.54 0.26 -11.55
N ASN A 250 -11.57 0.68 -12.81
CA ASN A 250 -11.92 -0.20 -13.94
C ASN A 250 -10.94 -1.37 -14.09
N LEU A 251 -9.67 -1.18 -13.72
CA LEU A 251 -8.64 -2.22 -13.78
C LEU A 251 -8.74 -3.20 -12.60
N THR A 252 -8.92 -2.69 -11.38
CA THR A 252 -8.74 -3.49 -10.15
C THR A 252 -10.04 -3.98 -9.53
N LEU A 253 -11.15 -3.26 -9.74
CA LEU A 253 -12.40 -3.42 -9.00
C LEU A 253 -12.20 -3.52 -7.46
N SER A 254 -11.14 -2.89 -6.94
CA SER A 254 -10.81 -2.92 -5.51
C SER A 254 -11.73 -1.98 -4.72
N PRO A 255 -12.34 -2.46 -3.61
CA PRO A 255 -13.19 -1.61 -2.76
C PRO A 255 -12.40 -0.44 -2.17
N VAL A 256 -11.09 -0.61 -1.93
CA VAL A 256 -10.22 0.46 -1.44
C VAL A 256 -9.98 1.52 -2.50
N VAL A 257 -9.74 1.10 -3.75
CA VAL A 257 -9.68 2.02 -4.89
C VAL A 257 -11.00 2.78 -5.06
N ALA A 258 -12.14 2.12 -4.86
CA ALA A 258 -13.45 2.76 -4.94
C ALA A 258 -13.65 3.86 -3.86
N VAL A 259 -13.18 3.63 -2.64
CA VAL A 259 -13.19 4.65 -1.56
C VAL A 259 -12.33 5.86 -1.94
N ASN A 260 -11.11 5.62 -2.41
CA ASN A 260 -10.20 6.68 -2.84
C ASN A 260 -10.76 7.47 -4.04
N ARG A 261 -11.37 6.76 -5.00
CA ARG A 261 -12.10 7.35 -6.13
C ARG A 261 -13.23 8.27 -5.68
N ALA A 262 -14.02 7.87 -4.67
CA ALA A 262 -15.10 8.70 -4.16
C ALA A 262 -14.58 10.02 -3.56
N ILE A 263 -13.45 9.99 -2.86
CA ILE A 263 -12.77 11.20 -2.36
C ILE A 263 -12.29 12.08 -3.52
N ALA A 264 -11.69 11.49 -4.56
CA ALA A 264 -11.23 12.23 -5.74
C ALA A 264 -12.41 12.89 -6.49
N VAL A 265 -13.51 12.16 -6.65
CA VAL A 265 -14.77 12.67 -7.22
C VAL A 265 -15.31 13.82 -6.39
N ALA A 266 -15.26 13.74 -5.06
CA ALA A 266 -15.65 14.85 -4.20
C ALA A 266 -14.76 16.08 -4.36
N GLY A 267 -13.44 15.90 -4.47
CA GLY A 267 -12.51 16.99 -4.72
C GLY A 267 -12.72 17.68 -6.07
N HIS A 268 -13.20 16.95 -7.07
CA HIS A 268 -13.44 17.47 -8.43
C HIS A 268 -14.87 18.01 -8.64
N ARG A 269 -15.90 17.30 -8.15
CA ARG A 269 -17.33 17.55 -8.43
C ARG A 269 -18.14 17.91 -7.17
N GLY A 270 -17.51 18.01 -6.01
CA GLY A 270 -18.14 18.39 -4.75
C GLY A 270 -18.62 17.21 -3.90
N ALA A 271 -18.84 17.48 -2.60
CA ALA A 271 -19.10 16.48 -1.57
C ALA A 271 -20.27 15.53 -1.87
N ALA A 272 -21.38 16.04 -2.40
CA ALA A 272 -22.55 15.23 -2.70
C ALA A 272 -22.25 14.10 -3.72
N HIS A 273 -21.40 14.37 -4.72
CA HIS A 273 -21.02 13.36 -5.71
C HIS A 273 -20.13 12.27 -5.13
N GLY A 274 -19.18 12.63 -4.26
CA GLY A 274 -18.35 11.62 -3.57
C GLY A 274 -19.15 10.82 -2.55
N LEU A 275 -20.09 11.45 -1.83
CA LEU A 275 -20.95 10.74 -0.89
C LEU A 275 -21.82 9.71 -1.63
N ALA A 276 -22.44 10.09 -2.74
CA ALA A 276 -23.20 9.15 -3.57
C ALA A 276 -22.35 7.97 -4.08
N ALA A 277 -21.09 8.23 -4.43
CA ALA A 277 -20.14 7.18 -4.81
C ALA A 277 -19.80 6.24 -3.63
N LEU A 278 -19.68 6.76 -2.40
CA LEU A 278 -19.49 5.92 -1.21
C LEU A 278 -20.75 5.14 -0.83
N ASP A 279 -21.94 5.72 -0.97
CA ASP A 279 -23.21 5.04 -0.66
C ASP A 279 -23.42 3.81 -1.54
N ALA A 280 -22.96 3.84 -2.79
CA ALA A 280 -22.96 2.67 -3.68
C ALA A 280 -22.10 1.50 -3.16
N LEU A 281 -21.16 1.76 -2.23
CA LEU A 281 -20.28 0.76 -1.62
C LEU A 281 -20.78 0.24 -0.26
N ALA A 282 -21.86 0.80 0.29
CA ALA A 282 -22.28 0.55 1.68
C ALA A 282 -22.58 -0.92 1.99
N GLY A 283 -22.94 -1.72 0.98
CA GLY A 283 -23.21 -3.16 1.11
C GLY A 283 -21.96 -4.05 1.16
N ASP A 284 -20.76 -3.52 0.93
CA ASP A 284 -19.53 -4.33 0.95
C ASP A 284 -19.07 -4.58 2.40
N ALA A 285 -19.14 -5.84 2.83
CA ALA A 285 -18.73 -6.26 4.17
C ALA A 285 -17.24 -5.99 4.45
N ARG A 286 -16.39 -5.95 3.42
CA ARG A 286 -14.94 -5.69 3.56
C ARG A 286 -14.66 -4.28 4.08
N LEU A 287 -15.54 -3.32 3.80
CA LEU A 287 -15.36 -1.92 4.19
C LEU A 287 -15.78 -1.63 5.64
N GLN A 288 -16.51 -2.54 6.29
CA GLN A 288 -17.07 -2.31 7.63
C GLN A 288 -16.01 -2.19 8.74
N GLU A 289 -14.85 -2.84 8.54
CA GLU A 289 -13.68 -2.74 9.40
C GLU A 289 -12.58 -1.86 8.80
N TYR A 290 -12.79 -1.32 7.59
CA TYR A 290 -11.84 -0.46 6.92
C TYR A 290 -11.99 0.99 7.37
N GLN A 291 -11.10 1.42 8.26
CA GLN A 291 -11.15 2.75 8.87
C GLN A 291 -11.24 3.92 7.86
N PRO A 292 -10.49 3.95 6.74
CA PRO A 292 -10.53 5.08 5.81
C PRO A 292 -11.89 5.27 5.13
N TYR A 293 -12.67 4.21 4.93
CA TYR A 293 -14.06 4.33 4.45
C TYR A 293 -14.91 5.18 5.40
N TRP A 294 -14.84 4.89 6.70
CA TRP A 294 -15.61 5.62 7.71
C TRP A 294 -15.14 7.06 7.85
N ALA A 295 -13.84 7.32 7.77
CA ALA A 295 -13.30 8.68 7.81
C ALA A 295 -13.76 9.52 6.61
N ALA A 296 -13.71 8.94 5.40
CA ALA A 296 -14.17 9.58 4.17
C ALA A 296 -15.67 9.87 4.23
N ARG A 297 -16.47 8.88 4.64
CA ARG A 297 -17.92 9.01 4.80
C ARG A 297 -18.28 10.10 5.80
N ALA A 298 -17.62 10.14 6.95
CA ALA A 298 -17.86 11.15 7.98
C ALA A 298 -17.60 12.57 7.48
N SER A 299 -16.45 12.79 6.84
CA SER A 299 -16.08 14.09 6.28
C SER A 299 -17.04 14.55 5.18
N LEU A 300 -17.47 13.63 4.31
CA LEU A 300 -18.44 13.93 3.25
C LEU A 300 -19.83 14.24 3.80
N LEU A 301 -20.30 13.49 4.79
CA LEU A 301 -21.58 13.74 5.47
C LEU A 301 -21.59 15.08 6.19
N ALA A 302 -20.49 15.44 6.86
CA ALA A 302 -20.33 16.74 7.49
C ALA A 302 -20.40 17.86 6.45
N ALA A 303 -19.69 17.71 5.32
CA ALA A 303 -19.69 18.68 4.23
C ALA A 303 -21.06 18.86 3.55
N THR A 304 -21.93 17.84 3.59
CA THR A 304 -23.31 17.93 3.08
C THR A 304 -24.33 18.32 4.16
N GLY A 305 -23.90 18.62 5.38
CA GLY A 305 -24.77 19.04 6.49
C GLY A 305 -25.49 17.91 7.24
N ALA A 306 -25.15 16.65 6.97
CA ALA A 306 -25.73 15.47 7.62
C ALA A 306 -25.03 15.17 8.97
N ALA A 307 -25.12 16.12 9.90
CA ALA A 307 -24.31 16.15 11.13
C ALA A 307 -24.42 14.89 12.01
N ALA A 308 -25.63 14.36 12.24
CA ALA A 308 -25.82 13.18 13.07
C ALA A 308 -25.16 11.93 12.46
N ALA A 309 -25.33 11.72 11.16
CA ALA A 309 -24.71 10.61 10.45
C ALA A 309 -23.18 10.78 10.34
N ALA A 310 -22.70 12.02 10.22
CA ALA A 310 -21.27 12.32 10.26
C ALA A 310 -20.65 11.95 11.61
N ASP A 311 -21.34 12.28 12.71
CA ASP A 311 -20.89 11.97 14.08
C ASP A 311 -20.74 10.46 14.31
N GLU A 312 -21.72 9.67 13.88
CA GLU A 312 -21.68 8.20 13.93
C GLU A 312 -20.51 7.62 13.11
N ALA A 313 -20.34 8.11 11.88
CA ALA A 313 -19.24 7.67 11.02
C ALA A 313 -17.87 8.05 11.60
N TYR A 314 -17.73 9.24 12.19
CA TYR A 314 -16.51 9.64 12.90
C TYR A 314 -16.25 8.75 14.12
N ALA A 315 -17.27 8.44 14.92
CA ALA A 315 -17.12 7.55 16.07
C ALA A 315 -16.57 6.17 15.65
N ARG A 316 -17.07 5.63 14.54
CA ARG A 316 -16.59 4.37 13.98
C ARG A 316 -15.15 4.48 13.46
N ALA A 317 -14.83 5.54 12.72
CA ALA A 317 -13.48 5.80 12.21
C ALA A 317 -12.45 5.94 13.35
N ILE A 318 -12.81 6.64 14.43
CA ILE A 318 -11.96 6.82 15.63
C ILE A 318 -11.71 5.48 16.34
N GLY A 319 -12.75 4.64 16.44
CA GLY A 319 -12.65 3.33 17.11
C GLY A 319 -11.78 2.32 16.34
N LEU A 320 -11.72 2.43 15.01
CA LEU A 320 -10.91 1.54 14.16
C LEU A 320 -9.47 2.02 13.97
N GLU A 321 -9.16 3.30 14.23
CA GLU A 321 -7.82 3.84 14.04
C GLU A 321 -6.87 3.38 15.15
N ARG A 322 -5.69 2.87 14.77
CA ARG A 322 -4.66 2.37 15.70
C ARG A 322 -3.61 3.42 16.02
N ASP A 323 -3.35 4.35 15.09
CA ASP A 323 -2.40 5.44 15.28
C ASP A 323 -3.00 6.54 16.19
N PRO A 324 -2.42 6.81 17.38
CA PRO A 324 -2.92 7.83 18.28
C PRO A 324 -2.98 9.24 17.66
N ALA A 325 -2.03 9.60 16.79
CA ALA A 325 -1.96 10.91 16.16
C ALA A 325 -3.08 11.09 15.12
N VAL A 326 -3.37 10.04 14.33
CA VAL A 326 -4.49 10.05 13.38
C VAL A 326 -5.82 10.03 14.14
N ARG A 327 -5.92 9.24 15.22
CA ARG A 327 -7.11 9.22 16.07
C ARG A 327 -7.42 10.59 16.67
N GLN A 328 -6.39 11.28 17.17
CA GLN A 328 -6.53 12.64 17.70
C GLN A 328 -6.95 13.64 16.62
N PHE A 329 -6.42 13.51 15.40
CA PHE A 329 -6.86 14.31 14.26
C PHE A 329 -8.36 14.11 13.96
N LEU A 330 -8.83 12.86 13.91
CA LEU A 330 -10.25 12.55 13.69
C LEU A 330 -11.15 13.08 14.81
N GLN A 331 -10.71 12.99 16.06
CA GLN A 331 -11.42 13.56 17.21
C GLN A 331 -11.56 15.08 17.10
N ARG A 332 -10.49 15.78 16.68
CA ARG A 332 -10.54 17.22 16.43
C ARG A 332 -11.49 17.57 15.29
N GLN A 333 -11.49 16.80 14.20
CA GLN A 333 -12.42 17.05 13.09
C GLN A 333 -13.88 16.85 13.49
N ARG A 334 -14.19 15.74 14.18
CA ARG A 334 -15.52 15.49 14.74
C ARG A 334 -16.02 16.66 15.61
N ALA A 335 -15.14 17.20 16.46
CA ALA A 335 -15.46 18.35 17.31
C ALA A 335 -15.59 19.66 16.51
N SER A 336 -14.72 19.89 15.53
CA SER A 336 -14.75 21.06 14.66
C SER A 336 -16.00 21.09 13.79
N ASP A 337 -16.43 19.97 13.23
CA ASP A 337 -17.64 19.91 12.40
C ASP A 337 -18.91 20.13 13.24
N ALA A 338 -18.91 19.66 14.50
CA ALA A 338 -19.95 20.02 15.46
C ALA A 338 -20.00 21.54 15.74
N LEU A 339 -18.87 22.25 15.61
CA LEU A 339 -18.75 23.70 15.79
C LEU A 339 -18.98 24.51 14.49
N ALA A 340 -18.56 24.00 13.33
CA ALA A 340 -18.65 24.64 12.00
C ALA A 340 -20.09 24.68 11.45
N LEU A 341 -21.02 23.96 12.08
CA LEU A 341 -22.47 24.22 11.98
C LEU A 341 -22.86 25.67 12.39
N LYS A 342 -21.92 26.49 12.89
CA LYS A 342 -22.06 27.93 13.13
C LYS A 342 -21.26 28.84 12.17
N GLY A 343 -20.52 28.31 11.21
CA GLY A 343 -19.74 29.10 10.23
C GLY A 343 -18.87 28.21 9.35
N GLY A 344 -19.12 28.22 8.04
CA GLY A 344 -18.52 27.27 7.10
C GLY A 344 -17.05 27.53 6.77
N MET A 345 -16.25 26.47 6.59
CA MET A 345 -15.65 26.04 5.32
C MET A 345 -14.57 24.93 5.49
N GLN A 346 -14.64 23.94 4.59
CA GLN A 346 -13.64 22.98 4.03
C GLN A 346 -12.39 22.52 4.80
N VAL A 347 -12.34 21.22 5.14
CA VAL A 347 -11.09 20.43 5.23
C VAL A 347 -11.32 19.03 4.66
N TRP A 348 -10.64 18.69 3.55
CA TRP A 348 -10.68 17.35 2.97
C TRP A 348 -9.66 16.44 3.65
N ALA A 349 -10.16 15.46 4.41
CA ALA A 349 -9.35 14.51 5.15
C ALA A 349 -8.85 13.39 4.24
N GLN A 350 -7.59 13.47 3.78
CA GLN A 350 -6.92 12.34 3.12
C GLN A 350 -6.27 11.42 4.15
N VAL A 351 -7.09 10.83 5.03
CA VAL A 351 -6.64 9.89 6.07
C VAL A 351 -6.20 8.58 5.39
N LYS A 352 -4.91 8.25 5.53
CA LYS A 352 -4.27 6.97 5.12
C LYS A 352 -4.55 6.46 3.69
N SER A 353 -4.86 7.33 2.74
CA SER A 353 -5.24 6.96 1.35
C SER A 353 -4.05 6.69 0.39
N VAL A 354 -2.81 6.98 0.80
CA VAL A 354 -1.63 6.86 -0.09
C VAL A 354 -0.82 5.58 0.11
N ALA A 355 -0.91 4.92 1.28
CA ALA A 355 -0.10 3.73 1.58
C ALA A 355 -0.88 2.42 1.52
N LEU A 356 -2.20 2.52 1.45
CA LEU A 356 -3.10 1.39 1.33
C LEU A 356 -3.93 1.62 0.08
N VAL A 357 -3.27 1.78 -1.08
CA VAL A 357 -3.95 1.55 -2.35
C VAL A 357 -3.88 0.05 -2.61
N GLU A 358 -4.62 -0.71 -1.78
CA GLU A 358 -5.11 -2.06 -2.05
C GLU A 358 -6.16 -2.54 -1.06
#